data_AF-A0A526Y073-F1
#
_entry.id   AF-A0A526Y073-F1
#
_cell.length_a   1.000
_cell.length_b   1.000
_cell.length_c   1.000
_cell.angle_alpha   90.00
_cell.angle_beta   90.00
_cell.angle_gamma   90.00
#
_symmetry.space_group_name_H-M   'P 1'
#
loop_
_entity.id
_entity.type
_entity.pdbx_description
1 polymer ?
#
loop_
_entity_poly.entity_id
_entity_poly.type
_entity_poly.pdbx_seq_one_letter_code
_entity_poly.pdbx_strand_id
1 'polypeptide(L)'
;MSAIAPERTGVTTQAIEGSQSIRLAPNYWPFVVPALVVVSAVIVFPWAFTLWMSVNRWTLGQSRSFAGMENYLRLASDPRFWES
;
A
#
# COMPACT_ATOMS: atom_id res chain seq x y z
N MET A 1 -26.50 69.40 37.73
CA MET A 1 -26.92 68.99 36.38
C MET A 1 -25.73 68.26 35.77
N SER A 2 -25.46 66.99 36.04
CA SER A 2 -26.18 65.76 35.62
C SER A 2 -26.50 65.74 34.13
N ALA A 3 -25.56 65.21 33.33
CA ALA A 3 -25.80 64.29 32.22
C ALA A 3 -24.44 63.87 31.63
N ILE A 4 -23.79 62.87 32.24
CA ILE A 4 -22.73 62.09 31.58
C ILE A 4 -23.39 60.77 31.20
N ALA A 5 -23.65 60.58 29.91
CA ALA A 5 -24.09 59.30 29.38
C ALA A 5 -23.49 59.14 27.97
N PRO A 6 -22.34 58.45 27.83
CA PRO A 6 -21.99 57.89 26.54
C PRO A 6 -22.95 56.71 26.29
N GLU A 7 -23.85 56.87 25.31
CA GLU A 7 -24.67 55.76 24.84
C GLU A 7 -23.78 54.63 24.31
N ARG A 8 -24.22 53.43 24.67
CA ARG A 8 -23.56 52.16 24.39
C ARG A 8 -23.44 51.94 22.89
N THR A 9 -22.26 51.52 22.45
CA THR A 9 -22.16 50.64 21.27
C THR A 9 -20.99 49.68 21.47
N GLY A 10 -21.01 48.98 22.61
CA GLY A 10 -20.32 47.70 22.74
C GLY A 10 -21.10 46.63 21.99
N VAL A 11 -21.04 46.61 20.65
CA VAL A 11 -21.61 45.53 19.83
C VAL A 11 -20.70 45.33 18.59
N THR A 12 -19.79 44.37 18.74
CA THR A 12 -19.32 43.43 17.71
C THR A 12 -18.21 43.86 16.74
N THR A 13 -17.03 44.26 17.26
CA THR A 13 -15.75 44.05 16.53
C THR A 13 -15.23 42.63 16.77
N GLN A 14 -16.08 41.62 16.60
CA GLN A 14 -15.76 40.20 16.79
C GLN A 14 -16.65 39.34 15.89
N ALA A 15 -16.92 39.79 14.65
CA ALA A 15 -17.60 38.96 13.67
C ALA A 15 -16.54 38.37 12.73
N ILE A 16 -16.14 37.13 13.06
CA ILE A 16 -15.51 36.15 12.19
C ILE A 16 -14.05 36.53 11.86
N GLU A 17 -13.18 36.59 12.87
CA GLU A 17 -12.35 35.44 13.27
C GLU A 17 -11.94 34.61 12.06
N GLY A 18 -10.67 34.75 11.70
CA GLY A 18 -10.11 34.40 10.42
C GLY A 18 -10.61 33.06 9.89
N SER A 19 -11.00 33.08 8.62
CA SER A 19 -11.00 31.91 7.75
C SER A 19 -9.71 31.15 8.03
N GLN A 20 -9.81 30.10 8.85
CA GLN A 20 -8.74 29.17 9.08
C GLN A 20 -8.50 28.55 7.72
N SER A 21 -7.54 29.10 6.98
CA SER A 21 -7.09 28.52 5.74
C SER A 21 -6.71 27.10 6.09
N ILE A 22 -7.51 26.14 5.59
CA ILE A 22 -7.22 24.73 5.71
C ILE A 22 -5.82 24.59 5.13
N ARG A 23 -4.81 24.45 5.99
CA ARG A 23 -3.44 24.19 5.58
C ARG A 23 -3.47 22.78 5.03
N LEU A 24 -3.77 22.66 3.73
CA LEU A 24 -3.63 21.42 3.00
C LEU A 24 -2.17 21.01 3.16
N ALA A 25 -1.93 19.98 3.97
CA ALA A 25 -0.60 19.44 4.14
C ALA A 25 -0.07 19.06 2.76
N PRO A 26 1.19 19.41 2.41
CA PRO A 26 1.74 19.05 1.12
C PRO A 26 1.69 17.54 0.92
N ASN A 27 1.06 17.09 -0.16
CA ASN A 27 0.95 15.66 -0.46
C ASN A 27 2.25 15.18 -1.13
N TYR A 28 3.15 14.58 -0.34
CA TYR A 28 4.43 14.04 -0.84
C TYR A 28 4.30 12.67 -1.52
N TRP A 29 3.11 12.06 -1.49
CA TRP A 29 2.87 10.72 -2.05
C TRP A 29 3.33 10.54 -3.51
N PRO A 30 3.12 11.51 -4.43
CA PRO A 30 3.56 11.36 -5.82
C PRO A 30 5.08 11.19 -5.98
N PHE A 31 5.88 11.69 -5.03
CA PHE A 31 7.33 11.53 -5.04
C PHE A 31 7.78 10.19 -4.45
N VAL A 32 7.00 9.62 -3.53
CA VAL A 32 7.29 8.35 -2.86
C VAL A 32 6.86 7.15 -3.71
N VAL A 33 5.75 7.27 -4.43
CA VAL A 33 5.16 6.18 -5.23
C VAL A 33 6.16 5.55 -6.21
N PRO A 34 6.94 6.30 -7.02
CA PRO A 34 7.88 5.68 -7.97
C PRO A 34 8.93 4.82 -7.28
N ALA A 35 9.49 5.30 -6.16
CA ALA A 35 10.45 4.55 -5.37
C ALA A 35 9.82 3.27 -4.80
N LEU A 36 8.60 3.38 -4.27
CA LEU A 36 7.87 2.25 -3.69
C LEU A 36 7.54 1.19 -4.74
N VAL A 37 7.17 1.60 -5.96
CA VAL A 37 6.96 0.70 -7.10
C VAL A 37 8.24 -0.06 -7.45
N VAL A 38 9.37 0.63 -7.58
CA VAL A 38 10.65 -0.01 -7.94
C VAL A 38 11.10 -0.98 -6.86
N VAL A 39 11.07 -0.58 -5.59
CA VAL A 39 11.45 -1.45 -4.45
C VAL A 39 10.55 -2.68 -4.39
N SER A 40 9.23 -2.49 -4.50
CA SER A 40 8.28 -3.60 -4.51
C SER A 40 8.51 -4.53 -5.70
N ALA A 41 8.79 -3.99 -6.89
CA ALA A 41 9.09 -4.80 -8.07
C ALA A 41 10.34 -5.66 -7.86
N VAL A 42 11.42 -5.11 -7.30
CA VAL A 42 12.67 -5.85 -7.03
C VAL A 42 12.47 -6.97 -6.01
N ILE A 43 11.56 -6.83 -5.06
CA ILE A 43 11.25 -7.85 -4.05
C ILE A 43 10.28 -8.90 -4.60
N VAL A 44 9.18 -8.46 -5.21
CA VAL A 44 8.10 -9.33 -5.67
C VAL A 44 8.53 -10.13 -6.91
N PHE A 45 9.32 -9.54 -7.81
CA PHE A 45 9.80 -10.20 -9.02
C PHE A 45 10.54 -11.53 -8.76
N PRO A 46 11.61 -11.61 -7.94
CA PRO A 46 12.32 -12.87 -7.71
C PRO A 46 11.44 -13.92 -7.01
N TRP A 47 10.52 -13.49 -6.16
CA TRP A 47 9.57 -14.42 -5.51
C TRP A 47 8.58 -14.98 -6.51
N ALA A 48 7.97 -14.13 -7.34
CA ALA A 48 7.08 -14.56 -8.41
C ALA A 48 7.80 -15.47 -9.40
N PHE A 49 9.04 -15.15 -9.76
CA PHE A 49 9.88 -15.98 -10.62
C PHE A 49 10.20 -17.33 -9.98
N THR A 50 10.46 -17.37 -8.67
CA THR A 50 10.69 -18.61 -7.92
C THR A 50 9.44 -19.48 -7.87
N LEU A 51 8.28 -18.89 -7.58
CA LEU A 51 7.00 -19.58 -7.61
C LEU A 51 6.69 -20.11 -9.02
N TRP A 52 6.95 -19.31 -10.05
CA TRP A 52 6.80 -19.72 -11.43
C TRP A 52 7.73 -20.88 -11.78
N MET A 53 9.02 -20.81 -11.45
CA MET A 53 9.96 -21.92 -11.59
C MET A 53 9.47 -23.17 -10.84
N SER A 54 8.91 -23.00 -9.65
CA SER A 54 8.44 -24.09 -8.82
C SER A 54 7.26 -24.87 -9.41
N VAL A 55 6.33 -24.19 -10.08
CA VAL A 55 5.19 -24.83 -10.77
C VAL A 55 5.54 -25.35 -12.18
N ASN A 56 6.71 -24.99 -12.71
CA ASN A 56 7.18 -25.43 -14.02
C ASN A 56 8.16 -26.61 -13.86
N ARG A 57 7.88 -27.74 -14.50
CA ARG A 57 8.84 -28.85 -14.54
C ARG A 57 9.95 -28.50 -15.52
N TRP A 58 11.15 -28.30 -15.00
CA TRP A 58 12.36 -28.08 -15.80
C TRP A 58 13.31 -29.26 -15.65
N THR A 59 13.10 -30.28 -16.49
CA THR A 59 13.99 -31.44 -16.62
C THR A 59 14.97 -31.19 -17.76
N LEU A 60 16.27 -31.16 -17.45
CA LEU A 60 17.35 -31.10 -18.44
C LEU A 60 17.20 -32.27 -19.44
N GLY A 61 16.92 -31.97 -20.71
CA GLY A 61 16.79 -32.97 -21.79
C GLY A 61 15.36 -33.44 -22.12
N GLN A 62 14.31 -32.82 -21.56
CA GLN A 62 12.92 -33.12 -21.90
C GLN A 62 12.10 -31.84 -22.17
N SER A 63 11.00 -31.98 -22.92
CA SER A 63 10.08 -30.89 -23.29
C SER A 63 9.56 -30.17 -22.05
N ARG A 64 9.58 -28.83 -22.06
CA ARG A 64 9.07 -27.99 -20.97
C ARG A 64 7.57 -28.23 -20.78
N SER A 65 7.18 -29.04 -19.80
CA SER A 65 5.77 -29.28 -19.46
C SER A 65 5.36 -28.41 -18.27
N PHE A 66 4.33 -27.59 -18.45
CA PHE A 66 3.70 -26.86 -17.34
C PHE A 66 3.02 -27.87 -16.42
N ALA A 67 3.58 -28.12 -15.23
CA ALA A 67 3.06 -29.10 -14.28
C ALA A 67 2.06 -28.48 -13.28
N GLY A 68 1.92 -27.15 -13.25
CA GLY A 68 1.00 -26.45 -12.36
C GLY A 68 1.16 -26.83 -10.88
N MET A 69 0.04 -27.06 -10.19
CA MET A 69 -0.04 -27.61 -8.82
C MET A 69 -0.04 -29.14 -8.76
N GLU A 70 -0.03 -29.81 -9.91
CA GLU A 70 -0.19 -31.27 -9.98
C GLU A 70 1.01 -32.00 -9.37
N ASN A 71 2.18 -31.37 -9.41
CA ASN A 71 3.39 -31.86 -8.73
C ASN A 71 3.24 -31.89 -7.20
N TYR A 72 2.61 -30.86 -6.64
CA TYR A 72 2.39 -30.71 -5.21
C TYR A 72 1.33 -31.67 -4.69
N LEU A 73 0.24 -31.86 -5.46
CA LEU A 73 -0.79 -32.86 -5.17
C LEU A 73 -0.24 -34.28 -5.21
N ARG A 74 0.67 -34.58 -6.15
CA ARG A 74 1.29 -35.90 -6.28
C ARG A 74 2.27 -36.22 -5.14
N LEU A 75 3.00 -35.22 -4.65
CA LEU A 75 3.85 -35.36 -3.46
C LEU A 75 3.03 -35.46 -2.17
N ALA A 76 1.98 -34.64 -2.03
CA ALA A 76 1.11 -34.67 -0.85
C ALA A 76 0.30 -35.98 -0.73
N SER A 77 0.05 -36.67 -1.85
CA SER A 77 -0.63 -37.97 -1.90
C SER A 77 0.31 -39.17 -1.85
N ASP A 78 1.63 -38.96 -1.81
CA ASP A 78 2.60 -40.05 -1.69
C ASP A 78 2.83 -40.37 -0.19
N PRO A 79 2.39 -41.55 0.30
CA PRO A 79 2.57 -41.94 1.70
C PRO A 79 4.04 -41.96 2.13
N ARG A 80 4.94 -42.20 1.18
CA ARG A 80 6.39 -42.32 1.40
C ARG A 80 7.05 -40.99 1.75
N PHE A 81 6.41 -39.87 1.41
CA PHE A 81 6.86 -38.52 1.78
C PHE A 81 6.49 -38.15 3.22
N TRP A 82 5.48 -38.81 3.79
CA TRP A 82 5.02 -38.60 5.17
C TRP A 82 5.68 -39.56 6.18
N GLU A 83 6.35 -40.59 5.70
CA GLU A 83 7.04 -41.61 6.52
C GLU A 83 8.52 -41.27 6.82
N SER A 84 9.04 -40.18 6.26
CA SER A 84 10.45 -39.72 6.42
C SER A 84 10.58 -38.46 7.24
#